data_AF-A0A3D0CX51-F1
#
_entry.id   AF-A0A3D0CX51-F1
#
_cell.length_a   1.000
_cell.length_b   1.000
_cell.length_c   1.000
_cell.angle_alpha   90.00
_cell.angle_beta   90.00
_cell.angle_gamma   90.00
#
_symmetry.space_group_name_H-M   'P 1'
#
loop_
_entity.id
_entity.type
_entity.pdbx_description
1 polymer ?
#
loop_
_entity_poly.entity_id
_entity_poly.type
_entity_poly.pdbx_seq_one_letter_code
_entity_poly.pdbx_strand_id
1 'polypeptide(L)'
;PPDHWALRDLVAVVATEEKAVGSAKGHLLAGTSPFLSTRLAQVARQLPFVRRAILERDLAALGPVIETDALAMHFVMMSSTPPLFYWAPATITLIKATQHWRTAGLPVYFTIDAGPNVHLICEAPAAPAVERELRALPEVLDVIVAAPGPGVILQQTA
;
A
#
# COMPACT_ATOMS: atom_id res chain seq x y z
N PRO A 1 -15.86 -4.73 10.46
CA PRO A 1 -15.63 -6.16 10.82
C PRO A 1 -15.06 -6.90 9.60
N PRO A 2 -14.51 -8.12 9.73
CA PRO A 2 -13.86 -8.85 8.63
C PRO A 2 -14.76 -9.10 7.42
N ASP A 3 -16.05 -9.27 7.69
CA ASP A 3 -17.13 -9.50 6.73
C ASP A 3 -17.76 -8.20 6.18
N HIS A 4 -17.36 -7.03 6.69
CA HIS A 4 -17.93 -5.75 6.25
C HIS A 4 -17.69 -5.49 4.78
N TRP A 5 -16.49 -5.78 4.27
CA TRP A 5 -16.14 -5.52 2.88
C TRP A 5 -15.16 -6.58 2.42
N ALA A 6 -15.51 -7.32 1.37
CA ALA A 6 -14.70 -8.38 0.80
C ALA A 6 -13.51 -7.84 -0.01
N LEU A 7 -12.67 -7.03 0.63
CA LEU A 7 -11.41 -6.57 0.08
C LEU A 7 -10.36 -7.69 0.08
N ARG A 8 -9.36 -7.54 -0.77
CA ARG A 8 -8.14 -8.33 -0.81
C ARG A 8 -6.94 -7.40 -0.82
N ASP A 9 -5.91 -7.82 -0.11
CA ASP A 9 -4.57 -7.26 -0.16
C ASP A 9 -3.66 -8.31 -0.79
N LEU A 10 -3.12 -8.01 -1.97
CA LEU A 10 -2.14 -8.85 -2.64
C LEU A 10 -0.77 -8.18 -2.50
N VAL A 11 0.11 -8.79 -1.72
CA VAL A 11 1.47 -8.29 -1.50
C VAL A 11 2.38 -8.85 -2.58
N ALA A 12 2.84 -7.98 -3.47
CA ALA A 12 3.87 -8.29 -4.45
C ALA A 12 5.25 -8.20 -3.78
N VAL A 13 5.84 -9.37 -3.52
CA VAL A 13 7.18 -9.48 -2.94
C VAL A 13 8.20 -9.30 -4.04
N VAL A 14 8.95 -8.19 -4.00
CA VAL A 14 10.00 -7.86 -4.99
C VAL A 14 11.41 -7.89 -4.41
N ALA A 15 11.52 -7.88 -3.09
CA ALA A 15 12.77 -8.08 -2.39
C ALA A 15 12.52 -8.76 -1.03
N THR A 16 13.44 -9.63 -0.64
CA THR A 16 13.46 -10.32 0.65
C THR A 16 14.59 -9.86 1.56
N GLU A 17 15.46 -8.98 1.06
CA GLU A 17 16.59 -8.43 1.79
C GLU A 17 16.14 -7.50 2.93
N GLU A 18 16.95 -7.44 3.98
CA GLU A 18 16.69 -6.57 5.13
C GLU A 18 16.80 -5.10 4.72
N LYS A 19 15.88 -4.28 5.24
CA LYS A 19 15.86 -2.84 4.99
C LYS A 19 17.16 -2.22 5.52
N ALA A 20 17.88 -1.48 4.67
CA ALA A 20 19.09 -0.75 5.08
C ALA A 20 18.85 0.19 6.29
N VAL A 21 17.65 0.79 6.35
CA VAL A 21 17.17 1.55 7.50
C VAL A 21 15.78 1.06 7.88
N GLY A 22 15.63 0.52 9.09
CA GLY A 22 14.33 0.09 9.62
C GLY A 22 13.35 1.25 9.79
N SER A 23 12.05 0.96 9.70
CA SER A 23 10.96 1.95 9.73
C SER A 23 10.99 2.84 10.98
N ALA A 24 11.34 2.30 12.15
CA ALA A 24 11.45 3.09 13.38
C ALA A 24 12.53 4.18 13.31
N LYS A 25 13.72 3.83 12.79
CA LYS A 25 14.80 4.81 12.57
C LYS A 25 14.42 5.80 11.49
N GLY A 26 13.82 5.34 10.40
CA GLY A 26 13.38 6.22 9.33
C GLY A 26 12.30 7.20 9.74
N HIS A 27 11.35 6.77 10.57
CA HIS A 27 10.27 7.63 11.08
C HIS A 27 10.81 8.84 11.85
N LEU A 28 11.89 8.68 12.61
CA LEU A 28 12.55 9.79 13.33
C LEU A 28 13.09 10.87 12.37
N LEU A 29 13.42 10.50 11.13
CA LEU A 29 13.89 11.45 10.12
C LEU A 29 12.76 12.23 9.45
N ALA A 30 11.52 11.76 9.49
CA ALA A 30 10.40 12.39 8.78
C ALA A 30 10.21 13.88 9.14
N GLY A 31 10.50 14.26 10.40
CA GLY A 31 10.44 15.64 10.87
C GLY A 31 11.43 16.60 10.23
N THR A 32 12.47 16.07 9.59
CA THR A 32 13.47 16.87 8.86
C THR A 32 13.04 17.19 7.43
N SER A 33 11.99 16.55 6.91
CA SER A 33 11.45 16.86 5.59
C SER A 33 10.65 18.17 5.63
N PRO A 34 10.87 19.09 4.66
CA PRO A 34 10.07 20.31 4.55
C PRO A 34 8.61 20.03 4.16
N PHE A 35 8.28 18.81 3.72
CA PHE A 35 6.95 18.46 3.22
C PHE A 35 6.07 17.72 4.24
N LEU A 36 6.61 17.39 5.43
CA LEU A 36 5.85 16.65 6.44
C LEU A 36 4.57 17.39 6.85
N SER A 37 4.64 18.70 7.10
CA SER A 37 3.49 19.51 7.52
C SER A 37 2.37 19.49 6.47
N THR A 38 2.73 19.59 5.18
CA THR A 38 1.80 19.49 4.06
C THR A 38 1.12 18.13 4.01
N ARG A 39 1.87 17.04 4.17
CA ARG A 39 1.30 15.68 4.23
C ARG A 39 0.33 15.53 5.41
N LEU A 40 0.71 15.97 6.61
CA LEU A 40 -0.14 15.89 7.80
C LEU A 40 -1.46 16.66 7.62
N ALA A 41 -1.40 17.87 7.03
CA ALA A 41 -2.59 18.63 6.72
C ALA A 41 -3.48 17.94 5.68
N GLN A 42 -2.89 17.26 4.69
CA GLN A 42 -3.63 16.46 3.71
C GLN A 42 -4.33 15.26 4.34
N VAL A 43 -3.62 14.50 5.18
CA VAL A 43 -4.18 13.34 5.91
C VAL A 43 -5.39 13.77 6.74
N ALA A 44 -5.30 14.89 7.47
CA ALA A 44 -6.41 15.41 8.26
C ALA A 44 -7.66 15.70 7.40
N ARG A 45 -7.49 16.21 6.17
CA ARG A 45 -8.62 16.46 5.24
C ARG A 45 -9.17 15.18 4.61
N GLN A 46 -8.32 14.20 4.34
CA GLN A 46 -8.70 12.96 3.67
C GLN A 46 -9.37 11.95 4.60
N LEU A 47 -9.07 11.99 5.90
CA LEU A 47 -9.53 10.99 6.87
C LEU A 47 -11.07 10.81 6.92
N PRO A 48 -11.90 11.88 6.92
CA PRO A 48 -13.36 11.72 6.87
C PRO A 48 -13.85 11.04 5.59
N PHE A 49 -13.21 11.35 4.46
CA PHE A 49 -13.54 10.76 3.17
C PHE A 49 -13.15 9.28 3.13
N VAL A 50 -11.96 8.91 3.60
CA VAL A 50 -11.52 7.51 3.70
C VAL A 50 -12.49 6.71 4.56
N ARG A 51 -12.89 7.27 5.72
CA ARG A 51 -13.87 6.64 6.61
C ARG A 51 -15.18 6.37 5.89
N ARG A 52 -15.70 7.37 5.17
CA ARG A 52 -16.94 7.24 4.39
C ARG A 52 -16.82 6.18 3.30
N ALA A 53 -15.75 6.22 2.50
CA ALA A 53 -15.52 5.25 1.42
C ALA A 53 -15.45 3.80 1.95
N ILE A 54 -14.84 3.58 3.11
CA ILE A 54 -14.84 2.27 3.79
C ILE A 54 -16.24 1.86 4.23
N LEU A 55 -17.03 2.76 4.82
CA LEU A 55 -18.40 2.46 5.24
C LEU A 55 -19.32 2.14 4.06
N GLU A 56 -19.14 2.86 2.95
CA GLU A 56 -19.94 2.74 1.72
C GLU A 56 -19.42 1.65 0.77
N ARG A 57 -18.27 1.04 1.06
CA ARG A 57 -17.61 0.03 0.20
C ARG A 57 -17.27 0.58 -1.19
N ASP A 58 -16.86 1.84 -1.25
CA ASP A 58 -16.54 2.53 -2.49
C ASP A 58 -15.03 2.48 -2.76
N LEU A 59 -14.59 1.45 -3.49
CA LEU A 59 -13.18 1.28 -3.84
C LEU A 59 -12.71 2.38 -4.81
N ALA A 60 -13.59 2.86 -5.69
CA ALA A 60 -13.25 3.90 -6.66
C ALA A 60 -12.98 5.25 -5.98
N ALA A 61 -13.72 5.54 -4.90
CA ALA A 61 -13.45 6.67 -4.02
C ALA A 61 -12.19 6.44 -3.17
N LEU A 62 -12.07 5.29 -2.52
CA LEU A 62 -10.98 4.99 -1.59
C LEU A 62 -9.60 4.94 -2.26
N GLY A 63 -9.51 4.24 -3.40
CA GLY A 63 -8.27 3.88 -4.06
C GLY A 63 -7.33 5.05 -4.39
N PRO A 64 -7.78 6.13 -5.03
CA PRO A 64 -6.93 7.28 -5.33
C PRO A 64 -6.32 7.93 -4.08
N VAL A 65 -7.04 7.91 -2.95
CA VAL A 65 -6.55 8.47 -1.69
C VAL A 65 -5.48 7.58 -1.07
N ILE A 66 -5.63 6.25 -1.16
CA ILE A 66 -4.60 5.30 -0.73
C ILE A 66 -3.30 5.55 -1.50
N GLU A 67 -3.35 5.63 -2.84
CA GLU A 67 -2.16 5.87 -3.66
C GLU A 67 -1.52 7.22 -3.34
N THR A 68 -2.35 8.26 -3.17
CA THR A 68 -1.87 9.61 -2.87
C THR A 68 -1.12 9.67 -1.54
N ASP A 69 -1.63 9.05 -0.47
CA ASP A 69 -0.90 9.05 0.81
C ASP A 69 0.36 8.17 0.75
N ALA A 70 0.34 7.04 0.05
CA ALA A 70 1.53 6.22 -0.16
C ALA A 70 2.65 7.04 -0.82
N LEU A 71 2.36 7.74 -1.92
CA LEU A 71 3.31 8.61 -2.60
C LEU A 71 3.78 9.76 -1.70
N ALA A 72 2.86 10.41 -0.98
CA ALA A 72 3.20 11.51 -0.08
C ALA A 72 4.10 11.06 1.08
N MET A 73 3.87 9.85 1.62
CA MET A 73 4.73 9.25 2.64
C MET A 73 6.15 9.09 2.12
N HIS A 74 6.32 8.42 0.98
CA HIS A 74 7.63 8.20 0.38
C HIS A 74 8.34 9.49 -0.02
N PHE A 75 7.59 10.50 -0.47
CA PHE A 75 8.16 11.81 -0.75
C PHE A 75 8.71 12.50 0.50
N VAL A 76 8.01 12.41 1.64
CA VAL A 76 8.53 12.88 2.94
C VAL A 76 9.84 12.17 3.29
N MET A 77 9.91 10.85 3.10
CA MET A 77 11.11 10.06 3.41
C MET A 77 12.28 10.41 2.48
N MET A 78 12.03 10.57 1.18
CA MET A 78 13.06 10.94 0.19
C MET A 78 13.57 12.37 0.36
N SER A 79 12.77 13.26 0.98
CA SER A 79 13.13 14.66 1.26
C SER A 79 13.58 14.90 2.71
N SER A 80 13.73 13.85 3.51
CA SER A 80 14.31 13.91 4.86
C SER A 80 15.84 14.04 4.81
N THR A 81 16.47 14.33 5.94
CA THR A 81 17.93 14.45 6.10
C THR A 81 18.42 13.46 7.17
N PRO A 82 19.24 12.44 6.81
CA PRO A 82 19.58 12.04 5.44
C PRO A 82 18.34 11.50 4.67
N PRO A 83 18.36 11.52 3.32
CA PRO A 83 17.26 11.02 2.52
C PRO A 83 17.13 9.51 2.63
N LEU A 84 15.89 9.00 2.61
CA LEU A 84 15.60 7.58 2.62
C LEU A 84 14.84 7.15 1.37
N PHE A 85 15.35 6.12 0.71
CA PHE A 85 14.77 5.51 -0.48
C PHE A 85 14.37 4.07 -0.15
N TYR A 86 13.09 3.84 0.12
CA TYR A 86 12.56 2.51 0.37
C TYR A 86 12.27 1.72 -0.92
N TRP A 87 12.06 2.43 -2.02
CA TRP A 87 11.67 1.83 -3.29
C TRP A 87 12.84 1.19 -4.02
N ALA A 88 12.55 0.08 -4.68
CA ALA A 88 13.40 -0.53 -5.68
C ALA A 88 12.86 -0.20 -7.09
N PRO A 89 13.64 -0.43 -8.17
CA PRO A 89 13.12 -0.28 -9.54
C PRO A 89 11.83 -1.06 -9.79
N ALA A 90 11.73 -2.27 -9.23
CA ALA A 90 10.53 -3.11 -9.28
C ALA A 90 9.28 -2.44 -8.68
N THR A 91 9.44 -1.64 -7.62
CA THR A 91 8.36 -0.85 -7.03
C THR A 91 7.75 0.11 -8.05
N ILE A 92 8.58 0.78 -8.84
CA ILE A 92 8.12 1.70 -9.91
C ILE A 92 7.44 0.93 -11.04
N THR A 93 7.96 -0.23 -11.42
CA THR A 93 7.30 -1.11 -12.41
C THR A 93 5.88 -1.45 -11.96
N LEU A 94 5.71 -1.87 -10.69
CA LEU A 94 4.41 -2.22 -10.13
C LEU A 94 3.44 -1.04 -10.02
N ILE A 95 3.92 0.16 -9.65
CA ILE A 95 3.09 1.38 -9.67
C ILE A 95 2.51 1.63 -11.07
N LYS A 96 3.37 1.58 -12.10
CA LYS A 96 2.94 1.81 -13.49
C LYS A 96 2.03 0.71 -14.00
N ALA A 97 2.32 -0.55 -13.67
CA ALA A 97 1.50 -1.69 -14.03
C ALA A 97 0.10 -1.59 -13.40
N THR A 98 0.01 -1.23 -12.12
CA THR A 98 -1.26 -1.03 -11.40
C THR A 98 -2.11 0.05 -12.06
N GLN A 99 -1.51 1.19 -12.41
CA GLN A 99 -2.20 2.26 -13.12
C GLN A 99 -2.69 1.80 -14.50
N HIS A 100 -1.85 1.06 -15.24
CA HIS A 100 -2.22 0.50 -16.53
C HIS A 100 -3.38 -0.50 -16.43
N TRP A 101 -3.31 -1.47 -15.51
CA TRP A 101 -4.38 -2.43 -15.27
C TRP A 101 -5.69 -1.75 -14.89
N ARG A 102 -5.63 -0.69 -14.08
CA ARG A 102 -6.81 0.12 -13.75
C ARG A 102 -7.41 0.79 -14.97
N THR A 103 -6.59 1.36 -15.86
CA THR A 103 -7.10 1.94 -17.13
C THR A 103 -7.66 0.88 -18.07
N ALA A 104 -7.19 -0.36 -17.98
CA ALA A 104 -7.70 -1.51 -18.73
C ALA A 104 -8.95 -2.16 -18.10
N GLY A 105 -9.47 -1.60 -17.01
CA GLY A 105 -10.73 -2.04 -16.39
C GLY A 105 -10.58 -2.98 -15.19
N LEU A 106 -9.37 -3.21 -14.69
CA LEU A 106 -9.15 -3.97 -13.46
C LEU A 106 -9.15 -3.02 -12.24
N PRO A 107 -10.17 -3.03 -11.35
CA PRO A 107 -10.26 -2.08 -10.25
C PRO A 107 -9.27 -2.42 -9.12
N VAL A 108 -8.04 -1.95 -9.27
CA VAL A 108 -6.92 -2.18 -8.35
C VAL A 108 -6.14 -0.90 -8.10
N TYR A 109 -5.67 -0.75 -6.87
CA TYR A 109 -4.92 0.40 -6.38
C TYR A 109 -3.75 -0.06 -5.53
N PHE A 110 -2.68 0.72 -5.46
CA PHE A 110 -1.49 0.35 -4.71
C PHE A 110 -1.34 1.13 -3.40
N THR A 111 -0.69 0.51 -2.42
CA THR A 111 -0.04 1.19 -1.29
C THR A 111 1.34 0.57 -1.03
N ILE A 112 2.21 1.32 -0.35
CA ILE A 112 3.60 0.94 -0.15
C ILE A 112 4.02 1.43 1.25
N ASP A 113 4.43 0.50 2.11
CA ASP A 113 4.98 0.81 3.43
C ASP A 113 6.47 1.21 3.33
N ALA A 114 7.19 1.26 4.44
CA ALA A 114 8.62 1.54 4.51
C ALA A 114 9.50 0.41 3.93
N GLY A 115 9.28 0.01 2.67
CA GLY A 115 10.05 -1.01 1.95
C GLY A 115 9.67 -1.07 0.46
N PRO A 116 10.26 -1.99 -0.32
CA PRO A 116 10.06 -2.04 -1.77
C PRO A 116 8.81 -2.83 -2.20
N ASN A 117 8.27 -3.70 -1.33
CA ASN A 117 7.10 -4.51 -1.63
C ASN A 117 5.85 -3.65 -1.80
N VAL A 118 5.02 -4.00 -2.78
CA VAL A 118 3.81 -3.25 -3.13
C VAL A 118 2.59 -4.05 -2.72
N HIS A 119 1.68 -3.40 -2.02
CA HIS A 119 0.38 -3.95 -1.65
C HIS A 119 -0.64 -3.51 -2.68
N LEU A 120 -1.38 -4.45 -3.26
CA LEU A 120 -2.40 -4.21 -4.26
C LEU A 120 -3.77 -4.47 -3.63
N ILE A 121 -4.56 -3.41 -3.51
CA ILE A 121 -5.88 -3.42 -2.89
C ILE A 121 -6.93 -3.50 -3.99
N CYS A 122 -7.76 -4.55 -3.94
CA CYS A 122 -8.89 -4.75 -4.82
C CYS A 122 -10.05 -5.44 -4.10
N GLU A 123 -11.20 -5.56 -4.76
CA GLU A 123 -12.28 -6.40 -4.26
C GLU A 123 -12.03 -7.88 -4.61
N ALA A 124 -12.62 -8.79 -3.84
CA ALA A 124 -12.45 -10.23 -3.99
C ALA A 124 -12.67 -10.77 -5.42
N PRO A 125 -13.65 -10.29 -6.22
CA PRO A 125 -13.82 -10.75 -7.60
C PRO A 125 -12.63 -10.42 -8.52
N ALA A 126 -11.90 -9.33 -8.25
CA ALA A 126 -10.76 -8.90 -9.05
C ALA A 126 -9.45 -9.62 -8.66
N ALA A 127 -9.37 -10.17 -7.45
CA ALA A 127 -8.13 -10.71 -6.91
C ALA A 127 -7.46 -11.80 -7.76
N PRO A 128 -8.17 -12.79 -8.34
CA PRO A 128 -7.54 -13.78 -9.21
C PRO A 128 -6.89 -13.17 -10.47
N ALA A 129 -7.50 -12.10 -11.01
CA ALA A 129 -6.93 -11.39 -12.15
C ALA A 129 -5.70 -10.58 -11.74
N VAL A 130 -5.75 -9.88 -10.59
CA VAL A 130 -4.59 -9.14 -10.05
C VAL A 130 -3.43 -10.10 -9.78
N GLU A 131 -3.69 -11.24 -9.14
CA GLU A 131 -2.65 -12.24 -8.86
C GLU A 131 -2.00 -12.77 -10.14
N ARG A 132 -2.81 -13.08 -11.18
CA ARG A 132 -2.29 -13.52 -12.48
C ARG A 132 -1.38 -12.47 -13.11
N GLU A 133 -1.78 -11.21 -13.09
CA GLU A 133 -0.98 -10.10 -13.63
C GLU A 133 0.31 -9.88 -12.83
N LEU A 134 0.25 -9.97 -11.51
CA LEU A 134 1.43 -9.88 -10.65
C LEU A 134 2.44 -11.00 -10.93
N ARG A 135 1.98 -12.26 -11.00
CA ARG A 135 2.84 -13.42 -11.27
C ARG A 135 3.45 -13.43 -12.67
N ALA A 136 2.90 -12.64 -13.60
CA ALA A 136 3.47 -12.48 -14.94
C ALA A 136 4.65 -11.49 -14.99
N LEU A 137 4.86 -10.68 -13.94
CA LEU A 137 5.96 -9.74 -13.87
C LEU A 137 7.24 -10.45 -13.36
N PRO A 138 8.35 -10.40 -14.10
CA PRO A 138 9.59 -11.09 -13.71
C PRO A 138 10.21 -10.55 -12.41
N GLU A 139 9.87 -9.32 -12.02
CA GLU A 139 10.34 -8.70 -10.78
C GLU A 139 9.60 -9.20 -9.53
N VAL A 140 8.46 -9.88 -9.68
CA VAL A 140 7.67 -10.40 -8.56
C VAL A 140 8.13 -11.80 -8.20
N LEU A 141 8.72 -11.93 -7.02
CA LEU A 141 9.26 -13.19 -6.48
C LEU A 141 8.16 -14.08 -5.89
N ASP A 142 7.19 -13.46 -5.23
CA ASP A 142 6.04 -14.13 -4.64
C ASP A 142 4.83 -13.19 -4.53
N VAL A 143 3.65 -13.76 -4.40
CA VAL A 143 2.40 -13.05 -4.15
C VAL A 143 1.70 -13.65 -2.93
N ILE A 144 1.57 -12.85 -1.88
CA ILE A 144 0.82 -13.20 -0.68
C ILE A 144 -0.57 -12.59 -0.79
N VAL A 145 -1.61 -13.41 -0.68
CA VAL A 145 -3.01 -12.94 -0.74
C VAL A 145 -3.62 -12.97 0.65
N ALA A 146 -4.10 -11.81 1.11
CA ALA A 146 -4.73 -11.64 2.41
C ALA A 146 -6.12 -11.01 2.29
N ALA A 147 -6.90 -11.14 3.35
CA ALA A 147 -8.22 -10.53 3.52
C ALA A 147 -8.31 -9.85 4.90
N PRO A 148 -9.25 -8.91 5.11
CA PRO A 148 -9.52 -8.36 6.43
C PRO A 148 -9.71 -9.46 7.48
N GLY A 149 -8.91 -9.41 8.56
CA GLY A 149 -8.90 -10.45 9.60
C GLY A 149 -9.72 -10.10 10.85
N PRO A 150 -10.04 -11.09 11.70
CA PRO A 150 -10.86 -10.93 12.92
C PRO A 150 -10.19 -10.16 14.06
N GLY A 151 -8.93 -9.74 13.90
CA GLY A 151 -8.12 -9.20 14.99
C GLY A 151 -7.44 -10.30 15.80
N VAL A 152 -6.97 -9.96 17.00
CA VAL A 152 -6.27 -10.90 17.89
C VAL A 152 -7.26 -11.86 18.54
N ILE A 153 -6.93 -13.15 18.59
CA ILE A 153 -7.73 -14.20 19.24
C ILE A 153 -6.88 -14.85 20.33
N LEU A 154 -7.43 -15.01 21.53
CA LEU A 154 -6.80 -15.80 22.59
C LEU A 154 -6.93 -17.29 22.25
N GLN A 155 -5.80 -17.94 21.99
CA GLN A 155 -5.77 -19.39 21.89
C GLN A 155 -5.75 -19.98 23.30
N GLN A 156 -6.81 -20.70 23.67
CA GLN A 156 -6.76 -21.58 24.84
C GLN A 156 -5.87 -22.76 24.47
N THR A 157 -4.69 -22.81 25.07
CA THR A 157 -3.86 -24.02 25.08
C THR A 157 -4.50 -25.03 26.03
N ALA A 158 -4.78 -26.23 25.52
CA ALA A 158 -5.29 -27.34 26.32
C ALA A 158 -4.22 -27.88 27.27
#